data_AF-A0A1E7KG60-F1
#
_entry.id   AF-A0A1E7KG60-F1
#
_cell.length_a   1.000
_cell.length_b   1.000
_cell.length_c   1.000
_cell.angle_alpha   90.00
_cell.angle_beta   90.00
_cell.angle_gamma   90.00
#
_symmetry.space_group_name_H-M   'P 1'
#
loop_
_entity.id
_entity.type
_entity.pdbx_description
1 polymer ?
#
loop_
_entity_poly.entity_id
_entity_poly.type
_entity_poly.pdbx_seq_one_letter_code
_entity_poly.pdbx_strand_id
1 'polypeptide(L)'
;MTLAEIGRSDDWRDRADAGHSLAVFAETREALEPLLGLVLDPRDTFVTRRTAEGLLRRRDRAGLTIVASALAVANDNHADWIHTAIVDVLSIFSDDLDEALRLCEEMAGDTDDRVALGARLLHESLAQIDPVLRSS
;
A
#
# COMPACT_ATOMS: atom_id res chain seq x y z
N MET A 1 -8.11 6.55 23.09
CA MET A 1 -7.10 5.75 22.40
C MET A 1 -7.26 6.00 20.91
N THR A 2 -6.22 6.44 20.23
CA THR A 2 -6.23 6.74 18.79
C THR A 2 -5.81 5.52 17.98
N LEU A 3 -6.14 5.45 16.69
CA LEU A 3 -5.68 4.37 15.81
C LEU A 3 -4.15 4.29 15.74
N ALA A 4 -3.45 5.43 15.80
CA ALA A 4 -2.00 5.47 15.84
C ALA A 4 -1.42 4.90 17.15
N GLU A 5 -2.14 5.00 18.28
CA GLU A 5 -1.75 4.34 19.54
C GLU A 5 -1.96 2.83 19.48
N ILE A 6 -3.10 2.37 18.93
CA ILE A 6 -3.38 0.94 18.72
C ILE A 6 -2.35 0.32 17.76
N GLY A 7 -1.93 1.06 16.74
CA GLY A 7 -0.86 0.65 15.81
C GLY A 7 0.50 0.41 16.45
N ARG A 8 0.68 0.71 17.74
CA ARG A 8 1.90 0.42 18.51
C ARG A 8 1.71 -0.71 19.54
N SER A 9 0.56 -1.39 19.52
CA SER A 9 0.26 -2.52 20.41
C SER A 9 1.24 -3.68 20.22
N ASP A 10 1.49 -4.43 21.28
CA ASP A 10 2.26 -5.66 21.20
C ASP A 10 1.47 -6.80 20.54
N ASP A 11 0.13 -6.73 20.51
CA ASP A 11 -0.70 -7.65 19.74
C ASP A 11 -0.69 -7.27 18.25
N TRP A 12 -0.32 -8.21 17.39
CA TRP A 12 -0.32 -8.00 15.94
C TRP A 12 -1.73 -7.79 15.39
N ARG A 13 -2.78 -8.33 16.01
CA ARG A 13 -4.17 -8.16 15.56
C ARG A 13 -4.60 -6.71 15.69
N ASP A 14 -4.31 -6.10 16.84
CA ASP A 14 -4.55 -4.68 17.09
C ASP A 14 -3.86 -3.82 16.03
N ARG A 15 -2.58 -4.10 15.73
CA ARG A 15 -1.83 -3.36 14.72
C ARG A 15 -2.41 -3.53 13.31
N ALA A 16 -2.81 -4.75 12.94
CA ALA A 16 -3.43 -5.02 11.64
C ALA A 16 -4.78 -4.29 11.48
N ASP A 17 -5.62 -4.31 12.53
CA ASP A 17 -6.91 -3.61 12.53
C ASP A 17 -6.73 -2.09 12.53
N ALA A 18 -5.73 -1.59 13.27
CA ALA A 18 -5.35 -0.18 13.24
C ALA A 18 -4.88 0.25 11.84
N GLY A 19 -4.03 -0.54 11.17
CA GLY A 19 -3.55 -0.25 9.82
C GLY A 19 -4.68 -0.22 8.80
N HIS A 20 -5.57 -1.22 8.85
CA HIS A 20 -6.75 -1.25 7.99
C HIS A 20 -7.67 -0.04 8.21
N SER A 21 -7.95 0.30 9.48
CA SER A 21 -8.84 1.42 9.82
C SER A 21 -8.21 2.78 9.51
N LEU A 22 -6.91 2.92 9.74
CA LEU A 22 -6.18 4.16 9.52
C LEU A 22 -6.01 4.47 8.04
N ALA A 23 -6.04 3.46 7.16
CA ALA A 23 -5.93 3.64 5.72
C ALA A 23 -6.98 4.61 5.17
N VAL A 24 -8.18 4.68 5.77
CA VAL A 24 -9.24 5.64 5.37
C VAL A 24 -8.79 7.11 5.49
N PHE A 25 -7.74 7.39 6.28
CA PHE A 25 -7.20 8.74 6.50
C PHE A 25 -5.86 8.98 5.80
N ALA A 26 -5.49 8.20 4.78
CA ALA A 26 -4.18 8.28 4.12
C ALA A 26 -3.82 9.66 3.55
N GLU A 27 -4.81 10.50 3.22
CA GLU A 27 -4.62 11.89 2.77
C GLU A 27 -4.25 12.85 3.90
N THR A 28 -4.41 12.43 5.15
CA THR A 28 -4.16 13.24 6.34
C THR A 28 -2.69 13.11 6.76
N ARG A 29 -2.01 14.24 6.93
CA ARG A 29 -0.56 14.29 7.24
C ARG A 29 -0.20 13.49 8.49
N GLU A 30 -1.06 13.51 9.50
CA GLU A 30 -0.92 12.81 10.77
C GLU A 30 -0.98 11.28 10.63
N ALA A 31 -1.57 10.77 9.56
CA ALA A 31 -1.67 9.33 9.30
C ALA A 31 -0.45 8.77 8.57
N LEU A 32 0.35 9.61 7.90
CA LEU A 32 1.44 9.17 7.01
C LEU A 32 2.50 8.32 7.73
N GLU A 33 3.05 8.83 8.84
CA GLU A 33 4.11 8.14 9.57
C GLU A 33 3.61 6.84 10.23
N PRO A 34 2.45 6.83 10.94
CA PRO A 34 1.91 5.57 11.46
C PRO A 34 1.57 4.55 10.36
N LEU A 35 1.03 4.96 9.22
CA LEU A 35 0.71 4.06 8.12
C LEU A 35 1.99 3.47 7.50
N LEU A 36 3.03 4.27 7.26
CA LEU A 36 4.31 3.76 6.78
C LEU A 36 4.92 2.76 7.76
N GLY A 37 4.84 3.03 9.06
CA GLY A 37 5.31 2.10 10.10
C GLY A 37 4.56 0.77 10.11
N LEU A 38 3.25 0.78 9.84
CA LEU A 38 2.41 -0.43 9.80
C LEU A 38 2.55 -1.21 8.49
N VAL A 39 2.75 -0.54 7.35
CA VAL A 39 3.12 -1.23 6.10
C VAL A 39 4.49 -1.90 6.25
N LEU A 40 5.44 -1.25 6.93
CA LEU A 40 6.77 -1.80 7.20
C LEU A 40 6.88 -2.44 8.59
N ASP A 41 5.79 -3.05 9.10
CA ASP A 41 5.76 -3.60 10.45
C ASP A 41 6.93 -4.57 10.67
N PRO A 42 7.83 -4.30 11.63
CA PRO A 42 9.06 -5.09 11.77
C PRO A 42 8.83 -6.40 12.53
N ARG A 43 7.62 -6.63 13.06
CA ARG A 43 7.31 -7.74 13.96
C ARG A 43 6.44 -8.80 13.29
N ASP A 44 5.54 -8.41 12.40
CA ASP A 44 4.56 -9.32 11.81
C ASP A 44 4.15 -8.89 10.39
N THR A 45 4.43 -9.76 9.42
CA THR A 45 4.14 -9.48 8.00
C THR A 45 2.67 -9.55 7.65
N PHE A 46 1.81 -10.12 8.50
CA PHE A 46 0.36 -10.00 8.32
C PHE A 46 -0.09 -8.56 8.48
N VAL A 47 0.53 -7.79 9.40
CA VAL A 47 0.25 -6.35 9.56
C VAL A 47 0.65 -5.59 8.30
N THR A 48 1.81 -5.89 7.72
CA THR A 48 2.25 -5.36 6.42
C THR A 48 1.20 -5.58 5.33
N ARG A 49 0.82 -6.84 5.10
CA ARG A 49 -0.17 -7.20 4.07
C ARG A 49 -1.51 -6.50 4.32
N ARG A 50 -2.07 -6.59 5.52
CA ARG A 50 -3.39 -6.02 5.84
C ARG A 50 -3.44 -4.50 5.72
N THR A 51 -2.38 -3.83 6.12
CA THR A 51 -2.29 -2.37 5.98
C THR A 51 -2.19 -1.97 4.51
N ALA A 52 -1.32 -2.64 3.74
CA ALA A 52 -1.20 -2.42 2.30
C ALA A 52 -2.52 -2.67 1.56
N GLU A 53 -3.23 -3.76 1.88
CA GLU A 53 -4.55 -4.03 1.31
C GLU A 53 -5.56 -2.93 1.61
N GLY A 54 -5.56 -2.39 2.84
CA GLY A 54 -6.43 -1.27 3.22
C GLY A 54 -6.17 -0.02 2.39
N LEU A 55 -4.90 0.29 2.15
CA LEU A 55 -4.48 1.42 1.32
C LEU A 55 -4.84 1.21 -0.16
N LEU A 56 -4.59 0.02 -0.71
CA LEU A 56 -4.86 -0.29 -2.12
C LEU A 56 -6.36 -0.30 -2.44
N ARG A 57 -7.21 -0.75 -1.50
CA ARG A 57 -8.67 -0.76 -1.68
C ARG A 57 -9.29 0.63 -1.80
N ARG A 58 -8.57 1.70 -1.43
CA ARG A 58 -9.00 3.09 -1.67
C ARG A 58 -9.01 3.46 -3.14
N ARG A 59 -8.14 2.83 -3.95
CA ARG A 59 -8.01 3.08 -5.39
C ARG A 59 -7.75 4.56 -5.70
N ASP A 60 -6.94 5.21 -4.88
CA ASP A 60 -6.62 6.61 -5.02
C ASP A 60 -5.13 6.89 -4.84
N ARG A 61 -4.72 8.10 -5.23
CA ARG A 61 -3.33 8.54 -5.17
C ARG A 61 -2.77 8.49 -3.74
N ALA A 62 -3.57 8.83 -2.72
CA ALA A 62 -3.11 8.86 -1.33
C ALA A 62 -2.70 7.47 -0.84
N GLY A 63 -3.55 6.45 -1.07
CA GLY A 63 -3.24 5.06 -0.72
C GLY A 63 -2.02 4.54 -1.47
N LEU A 64 -1.98 4.75 -2.80
CA LEU A 64 -0.87 4.33 -3.64
C LEU A 64 0.45 5.01 -3.26
N THR A 65 0.42 6.29 -2.88
CA THR A 65 1.64 7.03 -2.46
C THR A 65 2.28 6.40 -1.24
N ILE A 66 1.51 5.95 -0.25
CA ILE A 66 2.04 5.30 0.94
C ILE A 66 2.63 3.92 0.59
N VAL A 67 1.92 3.12 -0.21
CA VAL A 67 2.40 1.80 -0.65
C VAL A 67 3.68 1.91 -1.48
N ALA A 68 3.71 2.82 -2.46
CA ALA A 68 4.89 3.14 -3.25
C ALA A 68 6.06 3.57 -2.34
N SER A 69 5.81 4.50 -1.43
CA SER A 69 6.84 4.98 -0.51
C SER A 69 7.41 3.88 0.37
N ALA A 70 6.58 2.91 0.78
CA ALA A 70 7.03 1.75 1.53
C ALA A 70 7.85 0.79 0.67
N LEU A 71 7.41 0.48 -0.57
CA LEU A 71 8.14 -0.36 -1.51
C LEU A 71 9.55 0.16 -1.80
N ALA A 72 9.71 1.47 -1.93
CA ALA A 72 11.00 2.10 -2.20
C ALA A 72 12.08 1.84 -1.12
N VAL A 73 11.69 1.44 0.09
CA VAL A 73 12.59 1.20 1.22
C VAL A 73 12.40 -0.18 1.87
N ALA A 74 11.49 -0.99 1.34
CA ALA A 74 11.20 -2.32 1.86
C ALA A 74 12.41 -3.24 1.72
N ASN A 75 12.62 -4.11 2.71
CA ASN A 75 13.45 -5.30 2.50
C ASN A 75 12.65 -6.37 1.74
N ASP A 76 13.33 -7.42 1.29
CA ASP A 76 12.73 -8.50 0.49
C ASP A 76 11.47 -9.11 1.16
N ASN A 77 11.51 -9.34 2.47
CA ASN A 77 10.38 -9.91 3.20
C ASN A 77 9.18 -8.95 3.20
N HIS A 78 9.38 -7.65 3.46
CA HIS A 78 8.29 -6.67 3.37
C HIS A 78 7.78 -6.53 1.94
N ALA A 79 8.66 -6.53 0.94
CA ALA A 79 8.31 -6.41 -0.46
C ALA A 79 7.41 -7.57 -0.93
N ASP A 80 7.71 -8.82 -0.55
CA ASP A 80 6.90 -10.00 -0.88
C ASP A 80 5.46 -9.88 -0.36
N TRP A 81 5.28 -9.37 0.86
CA TRP A 81 3.95 -9.21 1.46
C TRP A 81 3.18 -8.01 0.93
N ILE A 82 3.88 -6.94 0.53
CA ILE A 82 3.27 -5.84 -0.22
C ILE A 82 2.83 -6.32 -1.61
N HIS A 83 3.66 -7.10 -2.31
CA HIS A 83 3.31 -7.70 -3.61
C HIS A 83 2.11 -8.64 -3.49
N THR A 84 2.05 -9.45 -2.44
CA THR A 84 0.87 -10.28 -2.15
C THR A 84 -0.40 -9.42 -2.01
N ALA A 85 -0.35 -8.32 -1.25
CA ALA A 85 -1.48 -7.41 -1.11
C ALA A 85 -1.89 -6.75 -2.44
N ILE A 86 -0.93 -6.41 -3.30
CA ILE A 86 -1.17 -5.89 -4.65
C ILE A 86 -1.97 -6.89 -5.47
N VAL A 87 -1.51 -8.14 -5.54
CA VAL A 87 -2.21 -9.20 -6.29
C VAL A 87 -3.60 -9.45 -5.71
N ASP A 88 -3.74 -9.53 -4.39
CA ASP A 88 -5.04 -9.78 -3.74
C ASP A 88 -6.09 -8.71 -4.05
N VAL A 89 -5.68 -7.46 -4.21
CA VAL A 89 -6.60 -6.33 -4.39
C VAL A 89 -6.82 -6.00 -5.87
N LEU A 90 -5.77 -6.00 -6.69
CA LEU A 90 -5.78 -5.42 -8.03
C LEU A 90 -5.80 -6.46 -9.17
N SER A 91 -5.77 -7.76 -8.86
CA SER A 91 -5.93 -8.82 -9.88
C SER A 91 -7.38 -9.11 -10.28
N ILE A 92 -8.38 -8.47 -9.64
CA ILE A 92 -9.78 -8.84 -9.88
C ILE A 92 -10.36 -8.12 -11.09
N PHE A 93 -10.29 -6.78 -11.14
CA PHE A 93 -10.95 -5.96 -12.17
C PHE A 93 -9.90 -5.18 -12.97
N SER A 94 -9.96 -5.25 -14.30
CA SER A 94 -9.04 -4.52 -15.18
C SER A 94 -9.09 -3.00 -14.96
N ASP A 95 -10.27 -2.42 -14.73
CA ASP A 95 -10.41 -0.97 -14.53
C ASP A 95 -9.64 -0.48 -13.28
N ASP A 96 -9.62 -1.28 -12.22
CA ASP A 96 -8.89 -0.95 -11.00
C ASP A 96 -7.37 -1.03 -11.22
N LEU A 97 -6.94 -2.02 -12.01
CA LEU A 97 -5.54 -2.19 -12.40
C LEU A 97 -5.06 -1.04 -13.31
N ASP A 98 -5.85 -0.70 -14.32
CA ASP A 98 -5.56 0.36 -15.28
C ASP A 98 -5.47 1.73 -14.59
N GLU A 99 -6.39 2.02 -13.65
CA GLU A 99 -6.35 3.25 -12.86
C GLU A 99 -5.12 3.30 -11.96
N ALA A 100 -4.75 2.18 -11.32
CA ALA A 100 -3.55 2.10 -10.51
C ALA A 100 -2.26 2.30 -11.33
N LEU A 101 -2.19 1.72 -12.54
CA LEU A 101 -1.09 1.91 -13.49
C LEU A 101 -0.94 3.38 -13.86
N ARG A 102 -2.04 4.03 -14.27
CA ARG A 102 -2.08 5.46 -14.63
C ARG A 102 -1.60 6.35 -13.49
N LEU A 103 -2.05 6.10 -12.26
CA LEU A 103 -1.60 6.86 -11.09
C LEU A 103 -0.11 6.64 -10.81
N CYS A 104 0.42 5.43 -11.01
CA CYS A 104 1.85 5.16 -10.86
C CYS A 104 2.68 5.90 -11.91
N GLU A 105 2.22 6.00 -13.16
CA GLU A 105 2.89 6.79 -14.20
C GLU A 105 2.98 8.27 -13.81
N GLU A 106 1.89 8.85 -13.30
CA GLU A 106 1.88 10.23 -12.79
C GLU A 106 2.83 10.42 -11.59
N MET A 107 2.84 9.45 -10.67
CA MET A 107 3.68 9.48 -9.47
C MET A 107 5.17 9.25 -9.78
N ALA A 108 5.52 8.61 -10.89
CA ALA A 108 6.91 8.39 -11.28
C ALA A 108 7.69 9.70 -11.55
N GLY A 109 6.98 10.81 -11.79
CA GLY A 109 7.52 12.16 -11.93
C GLY A 109 7.41 13.04 -10.68
N ASP A 110 7.07 12.45 -9.52
CA ASP A 110 6.96 13.21 -8.27
C ASP A 110 8.31 13.80 -7.83
N THR A 111 8.27 14.95 -7.16
CA THR A 111 9.48 15.61 -6.62
C THR A 111 10.09 14.87 -5.44
N ASP A 112 9.31 14.04 -4.76
CA ASP A 112 9.84 13.14 -3.73
C ASP A 112 10.41 11.88 -4.38
N ASP A 113 11.75 11.73 -4.33
CA ASP A 113 12.48 10.60 -4.91
C ASP A 113 11.97 9.23 -4.40
N ARG A 114 11.49 9.16 -3.15
CA ARG A 114 10.96 7.92 -2.57
C ARG A 114 9.62 7.56 -3.22
N VAL A 115 8.75 8.55 -3.42
CA VAL A 115 7.49 8.36 -4.13
C VAL A 115 7.75 7.97 -5.58
N ALA A 116 8.63 8.69 -6.26
CA ALA A 116 8.96 8.44 -7.66
C ALA A 116 9.58 7.05 -7.90
N LEU A 117 10.52 6.63 -7.05
CA LEU A 117 11.10 5.28 -7.13
C LEU A 117 10.06 4.22 -6.82
N GLY A 118 9.31 4.39 -5.72
CA GLY A 118 8.27 3.47 -5.30
C GLY A 118 7.18 3.28 -6.34
N ALA A 119 6.78 4.36 -7.02
CA ALA A 119 5.78 4.33 -8.08
C ALA A 119 6.24 3.50 -9.28
N ARG A 120 7.53 3.57 -9.65
CA ARG A 120 8.09 2.73 -10.72
C ARG A 120 8.08 1.24 -10.34
N LEU A 121 8.48 0.90 -9.12
CA LEU A 121 8.44 -0.48 -8.62
C LEU A 121 7.01 -1.04 -8.54
N LEU A 122 6.08 -0.20 -8.08
CA LEU A 122 4.66 -0.54 -8.03
C LEU A 122 4.10 -0.75 -9.44
N HIS A 123 4.38 0.16 -10.37
CA HIS A 123 4.01 0.01 -11.78
C HIS A 123 4.55 -1.30 -12.38
N GLU A 124 5.83 -1.63 -12.16
CA GLU A 124 6.43 -2.89 -12.61
C GLU A 124 5.65 -4.10 -12.09
N SER A 125 5.28 -4.10 -10.81
CA SER A 125 4.48 -5.17 -10.20
C SER A 125 3.08 -5.27 -10.83
N LEU A 126 2.39 -4.14 -10.99
CA LEU A 126 1.06 -4.07 -11.59
C LEU A 126 1.06 -4.54 -13.05
N ALA A 127 2.08 -4.18 -13.83
CA ALA A 127 2.19 -4.56 -15.23
C ALA A 127 2.35 -6.08 -15.45
N GLN A 128 2.68 -6.85 -14.41
CA GLN A 128 2.73 -8.32 -14.48
C GLN A 128 1.39 -8.99 -14.14
N ILE A 129 0.37 -8.24 -13.71
CA ILE A 129 -0.91 -8.79 -13.29
C ILE A 129 -1.78 -9.08 -14.51
N ASP A 130 -2.32 -10.30 -14.55
CA ASP A 130 -3.39 -10.69 -15.46
C ASP A 130 -4.74 -10.60 -14.73
N PRO A 131 -5.57 -9.56 -14.97
CA PRO A 131 -6.81 -9.39 -14.24
C PRO A 131 -7.85 -10.44 -14.62
N VAL A 132 -8.55 -10.97 -13.62
CA VAL A 132 -9.57 -12.02 -13.78
C VAL A 132 -10.77 -11.53 -14.60
N LEU A 133 -11.23 -10.31 -14.33
CA LEU A 133 -12.37 -9.69 -15.01
C LEU A 133 -11.89 -8.54 -15.87
N ARG A 134 -12.10 -8.68 -17.18
CA ARG A 134 -11.71 -7.70 -18.20
C ARG A 134 -12.94 -6.92 -18.65
N SER A 135 -12.81 -5.61 -18.72
CA SER A 135 -13.81 -4.74 -19.32
C SER A 135 -13.95 -5.06 -20.81
N SER A 136 -15.20 -5.14 -21.26
CA SER A 136 -15.61 -5.55 -22.61
C SER A 136 -15.38 -4.47 -23.66
#